data_AF-Q176H9-F1
#
_entry.id   AF-Q176H9-F1
#
_cell.length_a   1.000
_cell.length_b   1.000
_cell.length_c   1.000
_cell.angle_alpha   90.00
_cell.angle_beta   90.00
_cell.angle_gamma   90.00
#
_symmetry.space_group_name_H-M   'P 1'
#
loop_
_entity.id
_entity.type
_entity.pdbx_description
1 polymer ?
#
loop_
_entity_poly.entity_id
_entity_poly.type
_entity_poly.pdbx_seq_one_letter_code
_entity_poly.pdbx_strand_id
1 'polypeptide(L)'
;MSTWLKFLIYLLLLGIACGHQLRGSIVCYLRLRSDLHESLRSYLRKCSYIVVCDDVCDRRKPLPPYAGDTLSLLKQLAPNAKILLSIPLSVNPFELRADEGSEKFCHEIELCVRDDLYDGIDLDFNAFVLEFADQIIFSQFLEKLRQRLRSKIIISLSLDAQQFSSNPLGNAIIQNVDFVVTSKDESFVDGNQGEEFVVRRYLDSAIDRLLQGGIPAEKIVLGLQTAGIVTNPSEQIDMPIKKCAIVGLIPYGQVCELRDQRMRFCSWHSDRQCLLFDGKSKLIYDNLDAVKDRAVQCTKRGLKGVSILLNYDDSVGLCGEEKFPMLGAIDEILSQNGKHSGAENSKNDNKIACEQHKIDDEMHRLELAIEKLEDSTNLLQKIAHYLLRALYKLIDVMVSFVKKPTEDDSRKTADESGSKDLGLDESDENEDKHDTQDVSIAAIVENVNELAQEQKIPEIVSSEINKQHAVEAEESLKDNPISPPVVDAIGGHIPQIHRSLIG
;
A
#
# COMPACT_ATOMS: atom_id res chain seq x y z
N MET A 1 -38.50 -3.53 14.17
CA MET A 1 -37.45 -3.39 13.13
C MET A 1 -36.77 -4.74 12.96
N SER A 2 -37.00 -5.42 11.84
CA SER A 2 -36.49 -6.79 11.57
C SER A 2 -34.95 -6.82 11.65
N THR A 3 -34.38 -7.89 12.20
CA THR A 3 -32.93 -8.15 12.29
C THR A 3 -32.23 -8.01 10.93
N TRP A 4 -32.93 -8.32 9.84
CA TRP A 4 -32.47 -8.14 8.47
C TRP A 4 -32.27 -6.68 8.08
N LEU A 5 -33.17 -5.78 8.47
CA LEU A 5 -33.04 -4.35 8.16
C LEU A 5 -31.83 -3.75 8.89
N LYS A 6 -31.56 -4.21 10.12
CA LYS A 6 -30.34 -3.81 10.85
C LYS A 6 -29.08 -4.33 10.17
N PHE A 7 -29.09 -5.56 9.65
CA PHE A 7 -27.95 -6.13 8.91
C PHE A 7 -27.68 -5.38 7.60
N LEU A 8 -28.73 -4.99 6.89
CA LEU A 8 -28.64 -4.23 5.63
C LEU A 8 -28.15 -2.81 5.87
N ILE A 9 -28.64 -2.15 6.94
CA ILE A 9 -28.10 -0.86 7.40
C ILE A 9 -26.64 -1.00 7.85
N TYR A 10 -26.27 -2.08 8.54
CA TYR A 10 -24.87 -2.34 8.91
C TYR A 10 -23.98 -2.55 7.68
N LEU A 11 -24.44 -3.24 6.64
CA LEU A 11 -23.72 -3.42 5.39
C LEU A 11 -23.61 -2.12 4.59
N LEU A 12 -24.66 -1.29 4.57
CA LEU A 12 -24.63 0.04 3.96
C LEU A 12 -23.69 0.98 4.71
N LEU A 13 -23.74 0.98 6.04
CA LEU A 13 -22.81 1.74 6.87
C LEU A 13 -21.39 1.21 6.78
N LEU A 14 -21.18 -0.10 6.64
CA LEU A 14 -19.86 -0.68 6.32
C LEU A 14 -19.39 -0.24 4.93
N GLY A 15 -20.27 -0.24 3.93
CA GLY A 15 -19.96 0.18 2.56
C GLY A 15 -19.60 1.67 2.48
N ILE A 16 -20.32 2.52 3.22
CA ILE A 16 -20.05 3.96 3.31
C ILE A 16 -18.78 4.23 4.14
N ALA A 17 -18.57 3.51 5.24
CA ALA A 17 -17.35 3.63 6.04
C ALA A 17 -16.10 3.08 5.31
N CYS A 18 -16.25 2.06 4.47
CA CYS A 18 -15.19 1.54 3.59
C CYS A 18 -14.99 2.37 2.32
N GLY A 19 -15.92 3.28 1.99
CA GLY A 19 -15.87 4.15 0.81
C GLY A 19 -15.04 5.43 1.00
N HIS A 20 -14.57 5.74 2.22
CA HIS A 20 -13.56 6.77 2.41
C HIS A 20 -12.23 6.27 1.86
N GLN A 21 -12.01 6.52 0.57
CA GLN A 21 -10.73 6.34 -0.08
C GLN A 21 -9.70 7.16 0.69
N LEU A 22 -8.95 6.48 1.56
CA LEU A 22 -7.93 7.10 2.39
C LEU A 22 -6.97 7.83 1.46
N ARG A 23 -6.85 9.14 1.65
CA ARG A 23 -5.80 9.94 1.02
C ARG A 23 -4.48 9.23 1.28
N GLY A 24 -3.74 8.92 0.22
CA GLY A 24 -2.44 8.28 0.32
C GLY A 24 -1.52 9.11 1.23
N SER A 25 -0.77 8.43 2.09
CA SER A 25 0.17 9.06 3.00
C SER A 25 1.46 9.44 2.29
N ILE A 26 2.10 10.53 2.71
CA ILE A 26 3.46 10.88 2.29
C ILE A 26 4.41 10.66 3.46
N VAL A 27 5.42 9.81 3.27
CA VAL A 27 6.46 9.52 4.27
C VAL A 27 7.75 10.25 3.87
N CYS A 28 8.08 11.32 4.58
CA CYS A 28 9.23 12.15 4.28
C CYS A 28 10.41 11.75 5.16
N TYR A 29 11.47 11.20 4.55
CA TYR A 29 12.74 10.97 5.21
C TYR A 29 13.54 12.28 5.24
N LEU A 30 13.93 12.70 6.44
CA LEU A 30 14.61 13.97 6.68
C LEU A 30 15.84 13.74 7.56
N ARG A 31 17.01 14.14 7.06
CA ARG A 31 18.21 14.30 7.87
C ARG A 31 18.13 15.62 8.61
N LEU A 32 18.09 15.55 9.94
CA LEU A 32 18.07 16.72 10.79
C LEU A 32 19.43 17.42 10.73
N ARG A 33 19.49 18.49 9.94
CA ARG A 33 20.57 19.46 9.95
C ARG A 33 20.20 20.65 10.84
N SER A 34 21.18 21.46 11.20
CA SER A 34 21.01 22.65 12.06
C SER A 34 20.21 23.79 11.42
N ASP A 35 19.76 23.64 10.17
CA ASP A 35 19.14 24.67 9.32
C ASP A 35 17.64 24.43 9.09
N LEU A 36 16.94 23.76 10.01
CA LEU A 36 15.48 23.71 10.02
C LEU A 36 14.91 25.13 10.07
N HIS A 37 14.35 25.56 8.94
CA HIS A 37 13.88 26.94 8.76
C HIS A 37 12.37 26.98 8.48
N GLU A 38 11.75 28.08 8.85
CA GLU A 38 10.31 28.35 8.68
C GLU A 38 9.84 28.19 7.22
N SER A 39 10.73 28.41 6.25
CA SER A 39 10.47 28.20 4.83
C SER A 39 10.12 26.75 4.46
N LEU A 40 10.45 25.76 5.30
CA LEU A 40 10.07 24.36 5.10
C LEU A 40 8.64 24.06 5.54
N ARG A 41 7.97 24.96 6.28
CA ARG A 41 6.65 24.70 6.89
C ARG A 41 5.60 24.26 5.86
N SER A 42 5.49 24.95 4.73
CA SER A 42 4.51 24.61 3.68
C SER A 42 4.74 23.22 3.09
N TYR A 43 6.00 22.79 2.99
CA TYR A 43 6.38 21.50 2.43
C TYR A 43 6.20 20.37 3.45
N LEU A 44 6.66 20.56 4.69
CA LEU A 44 6.53 19.56 5.75
C LEU A 44 5.06 19.27 6.12
N ARG A 45 4.16 20.23 5.93
CA ARG A 45 2.71 20.04 6.09
C ARG A 45 2.08 19.06 5.09
N LYS A 46 2.77 18.76 3.98
CA LYS A 46 2.34 17.74 3.01
C LYS A 46 2.64 16.32 3.50
N CYS A 47 3.62 16.18 4.40
CA CYS A 47 4.03 14.89 4.94
C CYS A 47 3.03 14.39 6.00
N SER A 48 2.59 13.14 5.88
CA SER A 48 1.81 12.45 6.91
C SER A 48 2.72 11.84 7.99
N TYR A 49 3.91 11.43 7.58
CA TYR A 49 4.96 10.90 8.44
C TYR A 49 6.27 11.60 8.11
N ILE A 50 7.06 11.91 9.14
CA ILE A 50 8.43 12.41 8.99
C ILE A 50 9.36 11.43 9.70
N VAL A 51 10.22 10.76 8.94
CA VAL A 51 11.23 9.86 9.47
C VAL A 51 12.53 10.64 9.61
N VAL A 52 12.96 10.83 10.85
CA VAL A 52 14.21 11.52 11.18
C VAL A 52 15.36 10.54 11.05
N CYS A 53 16.25 10.79 10.10
CA CYS A 53 17.47 10.01 9.89
C CYS A 53 18.65 10.70 10.55
N ASP A 54 19.43 9.93 11.31
CA ASP A 54 20.75 10.37 11.77
C ASP A 54 21.84 9.96 10.77
N ASP A 55 22.83 10.82 10.57
CA ASP A 55 24.03 10.51 9.78
C ASP A 55 24.99 9.58 10.56
N VAL A 56 24.71 9.33 11.85
CA VAL A 56 25.56 8.50 12.72
C VAL A 56 25.33 7.02 12.43
N CYS A 57 26.01 6.51 11.40
CA CYS A 57 26.24 5.07 11.20
C CYS A 57 27.11 4.42 12.30
N ASP A 58 27.52 5.16 13.34
CA ASP A 58 28.42 4.67 14.38
C ASP A 58 27.64 4.24 15.64
N ARG A 59 27.21 2.98 15.63
CA ARG A 59 26.52 2.28 16.74
C ARG A 59 27.25 2.31 18.09
N ARG A 60 28.51 2.75 18.13
CA ARG A 60 29.31 2.74 19.36
C ARG A 60 28.92 3.84 20.34
N LYS A 61 28.04 4.76 19.95
CA LYS A 61 27.47 5.75 20.87
C LYS A 61 26.05 5.33 21.23
N PRO A 62 25.65 5.44 22.52
CA PRO A 62 24.24 5.28 22.89
C PRO A 62 23.42 6.20 21.99
N LEU A 63 22.34 5.67 21.38
CA LEU A 63 21.40 6.43 20.55
C LEU A 63 21.04 7.71 21.33
N PRO A 64 21.67 8.87 21.03
CA PRO A 64 21.30 10.07 21.74
C PRO A 64 19.93 10.40 21.14
N PRO A 65 18.84 10.42 21.91
CA PRO A 65 17.61 10.97 21.39
C PRO A 65 17.95 12.36 20.86
N TYR A 66 17.46 12.76 19.68
CA TYR A 66 17.46 14.18 19.34
C TYR A 66 16.66 14.89 20.43
N ALA A 67 17.38 15.35 21.44
CA ALA A 67 16.89 16.06 22.59
C ALA A 67 17.18 17.52 22.31
N GLY A 68 16.13 18.34 22.31
CA GLY A 68 16.27 19.79 22.22
C GLY A 68 15.33 20.47 21.24
N ASP A 69 15.64 21.74 21.01
CA ASP A 69 14.82 22.72 20.31
C ASP A 69 14.49 22.32 18.86
N THR A 70 15.35 21.55 18.20
CA THR A 70 15.18 21.13 16.79
C THR A 70 13.98 20.22 16.59
N LEU A 71 13.77 19.23 17.48
CA LEU A 71 12.64 18.30 17.37
C LEU A 71 11.33 19.02 17.72
N SER A 72 11.36 19.91 18.72
CA SER A 72 10.24 20.78 19.05
C SER A 72 9.87 21.71 17.89
N LEU A 73 10.86 22.29 17.23
CA LEU A 73 10.66 23.10 16.02
C LEU A 73 10.07 22.26 14.89
N LEU A 74 10.57 21.04 14.65
CA LEU A 74 10.02 20.15 13.63
C LEU A 74 8.53 19.84 13.89
N LYS A 75 8.15 19.55 15.14
CA LYS A 75 6.74 19.37 15.54
C LYS A 75 5.89 20.62 15.28
N GLN A 76 6.45 21.82 15.48
CA GLN A 76 5.75 23.08 15.19
C GLN A 76 5.58 23.32 13.68
N LEU A 77 6.58 22.97 12.88
CA LEU A 77 6.54 23.12 11.41
C LEU A 77 5.60 22.10 10.77
N ALA A 78 5.48 20.90 11.36
CA ALA A 78 4.69 19.78 10.84
C ALA A 78 3.69 19.24 11.89
N PRO A 79 2.73 20.04 12.37
CA PRO A 79 1.88 19.67 13.50
C PRO A 79 0.96 18.48 13.24
N ASN A 80 0.72 18.15 11.97
CA ASN A 80 -0.14 17.05 11.55
C ASN A 80 0.65 15.76 11.26
N ALA A 81 1.97 15.85 11.16
CA ALA A 81 2.81 14.71 10.80
C ALA A 81 3.16 13.89 12.05
N LYS A 82 3.19 12.57 11.87
CA LYS A 82 3.77 11.65 12.87
C LYS A 82 5.28 11.60 12.70
N ILE A 83 6.03 11.81 13.78
CA ILE A 83 7.50 11.86 13.71
C ILE A 83 8.09 10.54 14.20
N LEU A 84 8.86 9.88 13.34
CA LEU A 84 9.49 8.60 13.60
C LEU A 84 11.01 8.78 13.69
N LEU A 85 11.66 8.01 14.56
CA LEU A 85 13.11 7.91 14.60
C LEU A 85 13.59 6.76 13.71
N SER A 86 14.46 7.05 12.74
CA SER A 86 15.12 6.02 11.95
C SER A 86 16.17 5.31 12.80
N ILE A 87 16.07 4.00 12.90
CA ILE A 87 17.02 3.14 13.61
C ILE A 87 17.71 2.25 12.57
N PRO A 88 18.97 2.56 12.20
CA PRO A 88 19.71 1.74 11.26
C PRO A 88 20.00 0.37 11.87
N LEU A 89 19.36 -0.64 11.28
CA LEU A 89 19.62 -2.03 11.60
C LEU A 89 20.82 -2.52 10.77
N SER A 90 22.02 -2.02 11.04
CA SER A 90 23.27 -2.71 10.65
C SER A 90 23.53 -3.99 11.46
N VAL A 91 22.48 -4.56 12.07
CA VAL A 91 22.59 -5.69 12.98
C VAL A 91 23.03 -6.88 12.18
N ASN A 92 24.20 -7.40 12.51
CA ASN A 92 24.52 -8.76 12.19
C ASN A 92 23.45 -9.61 12.89
N PRO A 93 22.62 -10.40 12.20
CA PRO A 93 21.53 -11.15 12.82
C PRO A 93 21.99 -11.98 14.04
N PHE A 94 23.27 -12.36 14.12
CA PHE A 94 23.87 -12.96 15.33
C PHE A 94 23.67 -12.15 16.62
N GLU A 95 23.63 -10.81 16.59
CA GLU A 95 23.40 -9.98 17.78
C GLU A 95 21.94 -10.07 18.26
N LEU A 96 20.99 -10.38 17.38
CA LEU A 96 19.59 -10.65 17.73
C LEU A 96 19.35 -12.10 18.19
N ARG A 97 20.29 -13.02 17.91
CA ARG A 97 20.16 -14.44 18.28
C ARG A 97 20.26 -14.68 19.78
N ALA A 98 21.01 -13.85 20.49
CA ALA A 98 21.07 -13.93 21.95
C ALA A 98 19.85 -13.22 22.54
N ASP A 99 19.07 -13.93 23.37
CA ASP A 99 17.89 -13.34 24.03
C ASP A 99 18.25 -12.05 24.76
N GLU A 100 19.37 -12.03 25.48
CA GLU A 100 19.89 -10.83 26.16
C GLU A 100 20.20 -9.67 25.19
N GLY A 101 20.72 -9.98 24.00
CA GLY A 101 21.00 -8.98 22.96
C GLY A 101 19.73 -8.36 22.40
N SER A 102 18.74 -9.20 22.07
CA SER A 102 17.42 -8.75 21.60
C SER A 102 16.69 -7.90 22.65
N GLU A 103 16.72 -8.31 23.92
CA GLU A 103 16.05 -7.60 25.02
C GLU A 103 16.72 -6.25 25.32
N LYS A 104 18.05 -6.23 25.37
CA LYS A 104 18.80 -4.99 25.55
C LYS A 104 18.50 -4.01 24.43
N PHE A 105 18.47 -4.47 23.18
CA PHE A 105 18.18 -3.61 22.05
C PHE A 105 16.73 -3.11 22.06
N CYS A 106 15.74 -3.96 22.38
CA CYS A 106 14.37 -3.52 22.57
C CYS A 106 14.25 -2.47 23.68
N HIS A 107 15.00 -2.61 24.77
CA HIS A 107 15.04 -1.62 25.84
C HIS A 107 15.65 -0.28 25.40
N GLU A 108 16.74 -0.31 24.62
CA GLU A 108 17.35 0.90 24.06
C GLU A 108 16.37 1.64 23.13
N ILE A 109 15.64 0.91 22.29
CA ILE A 109 14.59 1.48 21.43
C ILE A 109 13.47 2.09 22.28
N GLU A 110 12.99 1.37 23.28
CA GLU A 110 11.95 1.84 24.21
C GLU A 110 12.34 3.17 24.87
N LEU A 111 13.60 3.29 25.30
CA LEU A 111 14.13 4.53 25.88
C LEU A 111 14.14 5.69 24.87
N CYS A 112 14.40 5.43 23.59
CA CYS A 112 14.44 6.45 22.54
C CYS A 112 13.07 7.05 22.23
N VAL A 113 12.02 6.24 22.30
CA VAL A 113 10.63 6.69 22.08
C VAL A 113 9.90 7.05 23.36
N ARG A 114 10.58 6.98 24.51
CA ARG A 114 10.02 7.37 25.79
C ARG A 114 9.69 8.87 25.79
N ASP A 115 8.77 9.26 26.65
CA ASP A 115 8.36 10.65 26.88
C ASP A 115 7.66 11.31 25.67
N ASP A 116 7.12 10.49 24.75
CA ASP A 116 6.37 10.94 23.57
C ASP A 116 7.14 11.95 22.68
N LEU A 117 8.47 11.87 22.72
CA LEU A 117 9.35 12.65 21.86
C LEU A 117 9.14 12.27 20.38
N TYR A 118 8.99 10.99 20.10
CA TYR A 118 8.64 10.44 18.80
C TYR A 118 7.29 9.74 18.86
N ASP A 119 6.56 9.76 17.76
CA ASP A 119 5.35 8.96 17.57
C ASP A 119 5.67 7.50 17.21
N GLY A 120 6.92 7.20 16.82
CA GLY A 120 7.32 5.88 16.37
C GLY A 120 8.79 5.72 16.02
N ILE A 121 9.10 4.57 15.43
CA ILE A 121 10.41 4.22 14.89
C ILE A 121 10.27 3.71 13.46
N ASP A 122 11.29 3.97 12.64
CA ASP A 122 11.51 3.28 11.38
C ASP A 122 12.72 2.36 11.54
N LEU A 123 12.52 1.06 11.35
CA LEU A 123 13.60 0.10 11.31
C LEU A 123 14.21 0.13 9.90
N ASP A 124 15.30 0.88 9.75
CA ASP A 124 16.03 0.95 8.48
C ASP A 124 16.91 -0.30 8.33
N PHE A 125 16.34 -1.31 7.70
CA PHE A 125 16.94 -2.64 7.62
C PHE A 125 16.94 -3.17 6.20
N ASN A 126 18.07 -3.74 5.77
CA ASN A 126 18.05 -4.59 4.59
C ASN A 126 17.75 -6.04 5.00
N ALA A 127 16.47 -6.32 5.27
CA ALA A 127 16.01 -7.60 5.83
C ALA A 127 16.25 -8.84 4.95
N PHE A 128 16.68 -8.66 3.71
CA PHE A 128 16.76 -9.75 2.72
C PHE A 128 18.14 -10.36 2.57
N VAL A 129 19.14 -9.87 3.31
CA VAL A 129 20.38 -10.64 3.55
C VAL A 129 20.15 -11.78 4.55
N LEU A 130 18.94 -11.87 5.12
CA LEU A 130 18.61 -12.87 6.12
C LEU A 130 18.27 -14.22 5.48
N GLU A 131 19.05 -15.24 5.84
CA GLU A 131 18.68 -16.63 5.62
C GLU A 131 17.40 -16.97 6.40
N PHE A 132 16.74 -18.08 6.05
CA PHE A 132 15.47 -18.49 6.67
C PHE A 132 15.54 -18.52 8.21
N ALA A 133 16.65 -18.99 8.78
CA ALA A 133 16.85 -18.98 10.23
C ALA A 133 16.84 -17.55 10.80
N ASP A 134 17.53 -16.62 10.14
CA ASP A 134 17.59 -15.23 10.58
C ASP A 134 16.24 -14.51 10.40
N GLN A 135 15.43 -14.90 9.41
CA GLN A 135 14.07 -14.41 9.28
C GLN A 135 13.21 -14.79 10.49
N ILE A 136 13.38 -15.99 11.06
CA ILE A 136 12.68 -16.40 12.30
C ILE A 136 13.15 -15.54 13.48
N ILE A 137 14.46 -15.36 13.63
CA ILE A 137 15.03 -14.54 14.71
C ILE A 137 14.52 -13.10 14.62
N PHE A 138 14.51 -12.52 13.42
CA PHE A 138 14.01 -11.17 13.21
C PHE A 138 12.49 -11.09 13.44
N SER A 139 11.74 -12.13 13.10
CA SER A 139 10.30 -12.23 13.41
C SER A 139 10.04 -12.18 14.92
N GLN A 140 10.79 -12.96 15.70
CA GLN A 140 10.71 -12.96 17.16
C GLN A 140 11.11 -11.61 17.75
N PHE A 141 12.13 -10.95 17.18
CA PHE A 141 12.51 -9.61 17.56
C PHE A 141 11.37 -8.60 17.33
N LEU A 142 10.72 -8.62 16.17
CA LEU A 142 9.57 -7.74 15.89
C LEU A 142 8.43 -7.96 16.88
N GLU A 143 8.14 -9.21 17.24
CA GLU A 143 7.12 -9.57 18.22
C GLU A 143 7.48 -9.04 19.61
N LYS A 144 8.69 -9.31 20.12
CA LYS A 144 9.18 -8.80 21.41
C LYS A 144 9.14 -7.28 21.46
N LEU A 145 9.60 -6.63 20.38
CA LEU A 145 9.60 -5.18 20.26
C LEU A 145 8.17 -4.63 20.35
N ARG A 146 7.23 -5.24 19.63
CA ARG A 146 5.81 -4.83 19.65
C ARG A 146 5.16 -5.03 21.02
N GLN A 147 5.46 -6.13 21.71
CA GLN A 147 4.96 -6.40 23.06
C GLN A 147 5.48 -5.37 24.09
N ARG A 148 6.71 -4.90 23.89
CA ARG A 148 7.37 -3.96 24.78
C ARG A 148 6.92 -2.52 24.56
N LEU A 149 6.74 -2.12 23.31
CA LEU A 149 6.30 -0.77 22.96
C LEU A 149 4.80 -0.59 23.21
N ARG A 150 4.39 0.61 23.62
CA ARG A 150 2.96 0.93 23.77
C ARG A 150 2.27 0.80 22.41
N SER A 151 1.01 0.37 22.38
CA SER A 151 0.24 0.19 21.13
C SER A 151 0.13 1.46 20.26
N LYS A 152 0.28 2.65 20.87
CA LYS A 152 0.29 3.94 20.15
C LYS A 152 1.60 4.22 19.38
N ILE A 153 2.68 3.51 19.68
CA ILE A 153 3.99 3.71 19.06
C ILE A 153 3.99 3.03 17.70
N ILE A 154 4.24 3.81 16.66
CA ILE A 154 4.31 3.32 15.29
C ILE A 154 5.63 2.60 15.08
N ILE A 155 5.60 1.44 14.42
CA ILE A 155 6.79 0.76 13.90
C ILE A 155 6.62 0.68 12.39
N SER A 156 7.51 1.32 11.66
CA SER A 156 7.70 1.08 10.24
C SER A 156 8.95 0.26 9.97
N LEU A 157 8.97 -0.42 8.81
CA LEU A 157 10.09 -1.24 8.38
C LEU A 157 10.42 -0.92 6.92
N SER A 158 11.64 -0.44 6.70
CA SER A 158 12.18 -0.31 5.34
C SER A 158 12.65 -1.69 4.83
N LEU A 159 12.31 -2.06 3.58
CA LEU A 159 12.61 -3.38 3.03
C LEU A 159 12.78 -3.37 1.49
N ASP A 160 13.61 -4.25 0.93
CA ASP A 160 13.74 -4.50 -0.53
C ASP A 160 12.65 -5.46 -1.04
N ALA A 161 11.71 -4.95 -1.82
CA ALA A 161 10.55 -5.72 -2.28
C ALA A 161 10.89 -6.80 -3.34
N GLN A 162 12.04 -6.73 -4.02
CA GLN A 162 12.36 -7.64 -5.12
C GLN A 162 12.61 -9.08 -4.64
N GLN A 163 13.13 -9.24 -3.43
CA GLN A 163 13.51 -10.54 -2.85
C GLN A 163 12.53 -11.02 -1.77
N PHE A 164 11.42 -10.31 -1.58
CA PHE A 164 10.40 -10.71 -0.62
C PHE A 164 9.74 -12.03 -1.03
N SER A 165 9.64 -12.96 -0.07
CA SER A 165 8.95 -14.24 -0.21
C SER A 165 8.04 -14.48 0.98
N SER A 166 6.95 -15.22 0.76
CA SER A 166 5.96 -15.56 1.78
C SER A 166 6.56 -16.54 2.81
N ASN A 167 7.13 -15.99 3.88
CA ASN A 167 7.86 -16.71 4.93
C ASN A 167 7.37 -16.29 6.34
N PRO A 168 7.82 -16.93 7.43
CA PRO A 168 7.52 -16.52 8.81
C PRO A 168 7.66 -15.01 9.05
N LEU A 169 8.61 -14.36 8.38
CA LEU A 169 8.81 -12.91 8.43
C LEU A 169 7.60 -12.11 7.90
N GLY A 170 6.93 -12.57 6.85
CA GLY A 170 5.73 -11.91 6.33
C GLY A 170 4.63 -11.81 7.40
N ASN A 171 4.35 -12.93 8.08
CA ASN A 171 3.37 -12.96 9.17
C ASN A 171 3.76 -12.04 10.33
N ALA A 172 5.03 -12.04 10.73
CA ALA A 172 5.52 -11.17 11.79
C ALA A 172 5.40 -9.68 11.41
N ILE A 173 5.69 -9.32 10.15
CA ILE A 173 5.48 -7.95 9.62
C ILE A 173 4.00 -7.58 9.69
N ILE A 174 3.11 -8.45 9.20
CA ILE A 174 1.66 -8.20 9.19
C ILE A 174 1.13 -7.94 10.60
N GLN A 175 1.60 -8.69 11.60
CA GLN A 175 1.12 -8.59 12.97
C GLN A 175 1.77 -7.44 13.75
N ASN A 176 3.07 -7.21 13.56
CA ASN A 176 3.87 -6.39 14.47
C ASN A 176 4.33 -5.06 13.88
N VAL A 177 4.13 -4.80 12.58
CA VAL A 177 4.57 -3.58 11.90
C VAL A 177 3.35 -2.82 11.37
N ASP A 178 3.33 -1.49 11.54
CA ASP A 178 2.23 -0.63 11.12
C ASP A 178 2.22 -0.38 9.62
N PHE A 179 3.41 -0.25 9.02
CA PHE A 179 3.60 -0.19 7.57
C PHE A 179 5.03 -0.51 7.14
N VAL A 180 5.18 -0.93 5.89
CA VAL A 180 6.48 -1.19 5.26
C VAL A 180 6.77 -0.13 4.22
N VAL A 181 8.05 0.23 4.07
CA VAL A 181 8.53 1.18 3.06
C VAL A 181 9.46 0.44 2.10
N THR A 182 9.18 0.47 0.80
CA THR A 182 10.03 -0.20 -0.19
C THR A 182 11.31 0.61 -0.44
N SER A 183 12.48 0.13 -0.02
CA SER A 183 13.75 0.89 -0.10
C SER A 183 14.50 0.72 -1.42
N LYS A 184 14.17 -0.32 -2.20
CA LYS A 184 14.79 -0.62 -3.51
C LYS A 184 13.76 -1.22 -4.45
N ASP A 185 13.37 -0.42 -5.44
CA ASP A 185 12.66 -0.92 -6.62
C ASP A 185 13.50 -0.52 -7.84
N GLU A 186 14.73 -1.04 -7.85
CA GLU A 186 15.70 -0.79 -8.90
C GLU A 186 15.28 -1.62 -10.12
N SER A 187 14.40 -1.04 -10.91
CA SER A 187 14.24 -1.41 -12.30
C SER A 187 14.51 -0.17 -13.15
N PHE A 188 15.47 -0.30 -14.05
CA PHE A 188 15.61 0.63 -15.17
C PHE A 188 15.82 -0.22 -16.40
N VAL A 189 15.22 0.20 -17.50
CA VAL A 189 15.56 -0.37 -18.79
C VAL A 189 16.96 0.14 -19.09
N ASP A 190 17.91 -0.76 -19.35
CA ASP A 190 19.22 -0.37 -19.81
C ASP A 190 19.01 0.51 -21.05
N GLY A 191 19.22 1.82 -20.89
CA GLY A 191 19.02 2.77 -21.97
C GLY A 191 19.87 2.36 -23.17
N ASN A 192 19.54 2.87 -24.36
CA ASN A 192 20.35 2.62 -25.55
C ASN A 192 21.84 2.79 -25.22
N GLN A 193 22.69 1.90 -25.73
CA GLN A 193 24.14 1.97 -25.51
C GLN A 193 24.64 3.38 -25.88
N GLY A 194 24.97 4.19 -24.87
CA GLY A 194 25.38 5.60 -25.04
C GLY A 194 24.57 6.63 -24.23
N GLU A 195 23.48 6.25 -23.55
CA GLU A 195 22.79 7.17 -22.64
C GLU A 195 23.44 7.23 -21.26
N GLU A 196 23.98 8.42 -20.91
CA GLU A 196 24.61 8.67 -19.61
C GLU A 196 23.61 9.08 -18.52
N PHE A 197 22.45 9.64 -18.89
CA PHE A 197 21.39 10.01 -17.95
C PHE A 197 20.23 9.03 -18.12
N VAL A 198 20.01 8.19 -17.12
CA VAL A 198 19.00 7.13 -17.16
C VAL A 198 17.89 7.45 -16.15
N VAL A 199 16.66 7.55 -16.65
CA VAL A 199 15.48 7.72 -15.79
C VAL A 199 15.04 6.35 -15.26
N ARG A 200 14.85 6.21 -13.95
CA ARG A 200 14.34 4.98 -13.36
C ARG A 200 12.90 4.71 -13.78
N ARG A 201 12.54 3.43 -13.82
CA ARG A 201 11.18 2.98 -14.13
C ARG A 201 10.72 1.99 -13.09
N TYR A 202 9.75 2.40 -12.30
CA TYR A 202 9.20 1.56 -11.24
C TYR A 202 8.29 0.48 -11.81
N LEU A 203 8.60 -0.80 -11.56
CA LEU A 203 7.77 -1.93 -11.99
C LEU A 203 6.76 -2.34 -10.91
N ASP A 204 5.56 -2.72 -11.34
CA ASP A 204 4.52 -3.24 -10.42
C ASP A 204 4.92 -4.56 -9.74
N SER A 205 5.91 -5.28 -10.26
CA SER A 205 6.33 -6.60 -9.74
C SER A 205 6.79 -6.59 -8.29
N ALA A 206 7.30 -5.46 -7.79
CA ALA A 206 7.66 -5.29 -6.39
C ALA A 206 6.41 -5.25 -5.50
N ILE A 207 5.38 -4.54 -5.96
CA ILE A 207 4.07 -4.42 -5.30
C ILE A 207 3.39 -5.79 -5.29
N ASP A 208 3.33 -6.44 -6.44
CA ASP A 208 2.68 -7.75 -6.60
C ASP A 208 3.34 -8.80 -5.69
N ARG A 209 4.68 -8.78 -5.52
CA ARG A 209 5.39 -9.66 -4.58
C ARG A 209 4.98 -9.45 -3.13
N LEU A 210 4.89 -8.21 -2.67
CA LEU A 210 4.48 -7.90 -1.30
C LEU A 210 3.03 -8.35 -1.03
N LEU A 211 2.14 -8.07 -1.98
CA LEU A 211 0.73 -8.48 -1.90
C LEU A 211 0.60 -10.00 -1.92
N GLN A 212 1.31 -10.71 -2.81
CA GLN A 212 1.32 -12.18 -2.87
C GLN A 212 1.89 -12.81 -1.61
N GLY A 213 2.86 -12.17 -0.96
CA GLY A 213 3.37 -12.60 0.33
C GLY A 213 2.49 -12.21 1.52
N GLY A 214 1.28 -11.68 1.26
CA GLY A 214 0.24 -11.45 2.27
C GLY A 214 0.28 -10.09 2.94
N ILE A 215 1.19 -9.18 2.56
CA ILE A 215 1.23 -7.84 3.13
C ILE A 215 0.00 -7.05 2.64
N PRO A 216 -0.85 -6.52 3.54
CA PRO A 216 -2.01 -5.74 3.13
C PRO A 216 -1.62 -4.46 2.40
N ALA A 217 -2.38 -4.07 1.38
CA ALA A 217 -2.13 -2.89 0.55
C ALA A 217 -2.01 -1.61 1.40
N GLU A 218 -2.88 -1.44 2.39
CA GLU A 218 -2.92 -0.32 3.33
C GLU A 218 -1.72 -0.24 4.29
N LYS A 219 -0.82 -1.24 4.25
CA LYS A 219 0.48 -1.24 4.94
C LYS A 219 1.66 -0.95 4.02
N ILE A 220 1.50 -0.89 2.70
CA ILE A 220 2.62 -0.74 1.76
C ILE A 220 2.82 0.74 1.41
N VAL A 221 4.01 1.25 1.66
CA VAL A 221 4.48 2.56 1.22
C VAL A 221 5.54 2.37 0.13
N LEU A 222 5.30 2.97 -1.03
CA LEU A 222 6.23 2.90 -2.15
C LEU A 222 7.33 3.94 -2.00
N GLY A 223 8.57 3.50 -1.81
CA GLY A 223 9.70 4.41 -1.74
C GLY A 223 10.15 4.93 -3.10
N LEU A 224 10.56 6.20 -3.09
CA LEU A 224 11.27 6.88 -4.17
C LEU A 224 12.75 7.00 -3.85
N GLN A 225 13.58 6.84 -4.87
CA GLN A 225 15.01 7.08 -4.75
C GLN A 225 15.35 8.48 -5.24
N THR A 226 14.96 9.49 -4.47
CA THR A 226 15.07 10.93 -4.84
C THR A 226 16.48 11.34 -5.26
N ALA A 227 17.52 10.73 -4.68
CA ALA A 227 18.91 10.96 -5.06
C ALA A 227 19.24 10.34 -6.42
N GLY A 228 19.94 11.06 -7.29
CA GLY A 228 20.59 10.48 -8.46
C GLY A 228 21.80 9.63 -8.05
N ILE A 229 21.96 8.46 -8.67
CA ILE A 229 23.06 7.51 -8.44
C ILE A 229 24.05 7.64 -9.60
N VAL A 230 25.30 7.94 -9.29
CA VAL A 230 26.40 7.93 -10.27
C VAL A 230 27.08 6.57 -10.22
N THR A 231 27.16 5.88 -11.36
CA THR A 231 27.77 4.54 -11.45
C THR A 231 29.25 4.57 -11.83
N ASN A 232 29.98 3.54 -11.41
CA ASN A 232 31.39 3.32 -11.73
C ASN A 232 31.51 2.86 -13.18
N PRO A 233 32.36 3.52 -14.01
CA PRO A 233 32.48 3.18 -15.43
C PRO A 233 33.19 1.84 -15.67
N SER A 234 33.92 1.33 -14.67
CA SER A 234 34.69 0.08 -14.76
C SER A 234 33.87 -1.18 -14.45
N GLU A 235 32.66 -1.00 -13.90
CA GLU A 235 31.78 -2.09 -13.52
C GLU A 235 30.72 -2.30 -14.59
N GLN A 236 30.48 -3.56 -14.96
CA GLN A 236 29.28 -3.88 -15.73
C GLN A 236 28.07 -3.66 -14.82
N ILE A 237 27.11 -2.87 -15.31
CA ILE A 237 25.89 -2.56 -14.55
C ILE A 237 24.99 -3.80 -14.59
N ASP A 238 25.17 -4.69 -13.62
CA ASP A 238 24.24 -5.78 -13.33
C ASP A 238 23.11 -5.28 -12.41
N MET A 239 21.93 -5.90 -12.52
CA MET A 239 20.77 -5.61 -11.68
C MET A 239 20.53 -6.71 -10.64
N PRO A 240 20.29 -6.37 -9.36
CA PRO A 240 20.31 -5.03 -8.75
C PRO A 240 21.71 -4.39 -8.70
N ILE A 241 21.81 -3.06 -8.65
CA ILE A 241 23.10 -2.36 -8.68
C ILE A 241 23.93 -2.74 -7.44
N LYS A 242 25.13 -3.29 -7.67
CA LYS A 242 26.07 -3.60 -6.60
C LYS A 242 26.53 -2.30 -5.94
N LYS A 243 26.62 -2.26 -4.60
CA LYS A 243 27.10 -1.07 -3.86
C LYS A 243 28.45 -0.55 -4.36
N CYS A 244 29.37 -1.44 -4.73
CA CYS A 244 30.69 -1.09 -5.26
C CYS A 244 30.64 -0.38 -6.64
N ALA A 245 29.51 -0.52 -7.34
CA ALA A 245 29.27 0.17 -8.60
C ALA A 245 28.72 1.59 -8.39
N ILE A 246 28.43 2.03 -7.16
CA ILE A 246 27.97 3.39 -6.85
C ILE A 246 29.16 4.25 -6.46
N VAL A 247 29.40 5.32 -7.23
CA VAL A 247 30.48 6.30 -7.01
C VAL A 247 29.98 7.48 -6.19
N GLY A 248 28.71 7.84 -6.34
CA GLY A 248 28.15 8.99 -5.64
C GLY A 248 26.63 9.04 -5.67
N LEU A 249 26.09 9.81 -4.74
CA LEU A 249 24.68 10.21 -4.68
C LEU A 249 24.61 11.72 -4.85
N ILE A 250 23.75 12.19 -5.77
CA ILE A 250 23.57 13.61 -6.04
C ILE A 250 22.10 14.03 -5.84
N PRO A 251 21.82 15.21 -5.26
CA PRO A 251 20.47 15.77 -5.20
C PRO A 251 19.87 16.02 -6.59
N TYR A 252 18.54 15.99 -6.67
CA TYR A 252 17.80 16.19 -7.91
C TYR A 252 18.11 17.52 -8.59
N GLY A 253 18.21 18.61 -7.82
CA GLY A 253 18.60 19.91 -8.34
C GLY A 253 19.94 19.88 -9.11
N GLN A 254 20.92 19.11 -8.61
CA GLN A 254 22.21 18.93 -9.29
C GLN A 254 22.11 18.06 -10.54
N VAL A 255 21.18 17.10 -10.58
CA VAL A 255 20.91 16.33 -11.81
C VAL A 255 20.50 17.28 -12.94
N CYS A 256 19.64 18.25 -12.66
CA CYS A 256 19.21 19.24 -13.65
C CYS A 256 20.38 20.12 -14.14
N GLU A 257 21.23 20.59 -13.23
CA GLU A 257 22.45 21.33 -13.61
C GLU A 257 23.37 20.51 -14.52
N LEU A 258 23.61 19.23 -14.21
CA LEU A 258 24.43 18.35 -15.03
C LEU A 258 23.80 18.08 -16.40
N ARG A 259 22.47 17.94 -16.48
CA ARG A 259 21.77 17.80 -17.76
C ARG A 259 21.93 19.05 -18.62
N ASP A 260 21.79 20.23 -18.03
CA ASP A 260 21.98 21.51 -18.71
C ASP A 260 23.42 21.69 -19.19
N GLN A 261 24.39 21.33 -18.35
CA GLN A 261 25.82 21.33 -18.71
C GLN A 261 26.09 20.42 -19.90
N ARG A 262 25.54 19.19 -19.91
CA ARG A 262 25.63 18.28 -21.05
C ARG A 262 25.05 18.91 -22.32
N MET A 263 23.84 19.45 -22.27
CA MET A 263 23.19 20.07 -23.44
C MET A 263 24.05 21.20 -24.02
N ARG A 264 24.62 22.07 -23.16
CA ARG A 264 25.53 23.14 -23.58
C ARG A 264 26.82 22.58 -24.18
N PHE A 265 27.46 21.61 -23.53
CA PHE A 265 28.70 20.99 -23.99
C PHE A 265 28.54 20.37 -25.39
N CYS A 266 27.43 19.67 -25.62
CA CYS A 266 27.15 19.00 -26.88
C CYS A 266 26.71 19.93 -28.00
N SER A 267 26.04 21.05 -27.67
CA SER A 267 25.74 22.07 -28.67
C SER A 267 27.00 22.70 -29.28
N TRP A 268 28.12 22.69 -28.55
CA TRP A 268 29.41 23.22 -29.02
C TRP A 268 30.17 22.20 -29.89
N HIS A 269 30.08 20.90 -29.58
CA HIS A 269 30.91 19.87 -30.21
C HIS A 269 30.09 18.91 -31.09
N SER A 270 29.99 19.19 -32.39
CA SER A 270 29.28 18.33 -33.35
C SER A 270 29.97 16.98 -33.64
N ASP A 271 31.28 16.89 -33.40
CA ASP A 271 32.12 15.81 -33.94
C ASP A 271 32.59 14.79 -32.88
N ARG A 272 32.17 14.91 -31.61
CA ARG A 272 32.52 13.98 -30.52
C ARG A 272 31.29 13.35 -29.89
N GLN A 273 31.45 12.15 -29.33
CA GLN A 273 30.41 11.55 -28.49
C GLN A 273 30.08 12.50 -27.34
N CYS A 274 28.82 12.95 -27.32
CA CYS A 274 28.23 13.91 -26.40
C CYS A 274 28.03 13.27 -25.01
N LEU A 275 29.11 13.15 -24.24
CA LEU A 275 29.15 12.56 -22.90
C LEU A 275 29.84 13.53 -21.94
N LEU A 276 29.21 13.76 -20.79
CA LEU A 276 29.74 14.51 -19.65
C LEU A 276 30.59 13.62 -18.74
N PHE A 277 30.23 12.33 -18.63
CA PHE A 277 30.98 11.36 -17.83
C PHE A 277 31.97 10.58 -18.70
N ASP A 278 33.22 10.48 -18.20
CA ASP A 278 34.25 9.63 -18.79
C ASP A 278 34.02 8.16 -18.44
N GLY A 279 34.21 7.28 -19.43
CA GLY A 279 33.91 5.86 -19.29
C GLY A 279 32.39 5.61 -19.22
N LYS A 280 31.96 4.35 -19.20
CA LYS A 280 30.53 3.96 -19.30
C LYS A 280 29.70 4.30 -18.05
N SER A 281 30.08 5.33 -17.30
CA SER A 281 29.34 5.85 -16.16
C SER A 281 27.95 6.31 -16.56
N LYS A 282 26.99 6.04 -15.69
CA LYS A 282 25.61 6.49 -15.84
C LYS A 282 25.16 7.20 -14.57
N LEU A 283 24.36 8.23 -14.74
CA LEU A 283 23.60 8.90 -13.71
C LEU A 283 22.16 8.43 -13.79
N ILE A 284 21.77 7.61 -12.82
CA ILE A 284 20.44 7.00 -12.71
C ILE A 284 19.61 7.80 -11.71
N TYR A 285 18.46 8.33 -12.12
CA TYR A 285 17.67 9.25 -11.28
C TYR A 285 16.15 9.16 -11.57
N ASP A 286 15.33 9.76 -10.72
CA ASP A 286 13.91 9.94 -10.97
C ASP A 286 13.67 11.32 -11.57
N ASN A 287 12.88 11.41 -12.64
CA ASN A 287 12.32 12.69 -13.10
C ASN A 287 10.89 12.85 -12.56
N LEU A 288 10.25 13.99 -12.84
CA LEU A 288 8.88 14.25 -12.39
C LEU A 288 7.88 13.21 -12.91
N ASP A 289 8.05 12.69 -14.13
CA ASP A 289 7.16 11.66 -14.69
C ASP A 289 7.27 10.36 -13.90
N ALA A 290 8.49 9.89 -13.60
CA ALA A 290 8.71 8.68 -12.79
C ALA A 290 8.11 8.83 -11.38
N VAL A 291 8.21 10.02 -10.78
CA VAL A 291 7.60 10.32 -9.48
C VAL A 291 6.07 10.27 -9.55
N LYS A 292 5.47 10.88 -10.59
CA LYS A 292 4.02 10.85 -10.83
C LYS A 292 3.53 9.42 -11.08
N ASP A 293 4.23 8.65 -11.91
CA ASP A 293 3.91 7.26 -12.19
C ASP A 293 3.91 6.43 -10.90
N ARG A 294 4.87 6.65 -10.00
CA ARG A 294 4.93 5.97 -8.70
C ARG A 294 3.76 6.35 -7.78
N ALA A 295 3.38 7.62 -7.75
CA ALA A 295 2.20 8.06 -7.00
C ALA A 295 0.89 7.51 -7.62
N VAL A 296 0.83 7.38 -8.94
CA VAL A 296 -0.28 6.75 -9.65
C VAL A 296 -0.33 5.23 -9.36
N GLN A 297 0.80 4.55 -9.27
CA GLN A 297 0.85 3.15 -8.82
C GLN A 297 0.26 2.99 -7.42
N CYS A 298 0.65 3.87 -6.49
CA CYS A 298 0.12 3.89 -5.13
C CYS A 298 -1.42 4.04 -5.10
N THR A 299 -1.96 5.04 -5.80
CA THR A 299 -3.40 5.29 -5.84
C THR A 299 -4.18 4.16 -6.50
N LYS A 300 -3.73 3.67 -7.66
CA LYS A 300 -4.39 2.59 -8.42
C LYS A 300 -4.45 1.28 -7.65
N ARG A 301 -3.43 0.98 -6.84
CA ARG A 301 -3.32 -0.28 -6.09
C ARG A 301 -3.84 -0.16 -4.65
N GLY A 302 -4.42 0.99 -4.27
CA GLY A 302 -4.95 1.22 -2.93
C GLY A 302 -3.89 1.11 -1.83
N LEU A 303 -2.65 1.50 -2.13
CA LEU A 303 -1.54 1.37 -1.20
C LEU A 303 -1.56 2.48 -0.15
N LYS A 304 -0.83 2.27 0.95
CA LYS A 304 -0.75 3.25 2.05
C LYS A 304 -0.23 4.62 1.60
N GLY A 305 0.78 4.65 0.74
CA GLY A 305 1.44 5.91 0.42
C GLY A 305 2.71 5.82 -0.41
N VAL A 306 3.42 6.94 -0.48
CA VAL A 306 4.71 7.10 -1.15
C VAL A 306 5.72 7.70 -0.16
N SER A 307 6.97 7.23 -0.18
CA SER A 307 8.06 7.84 0.60
C SER A 307 9.05 8.59 -0.28
N ILE A 308 9.66 9.64 0.28
CA ILE A 308 10.62 10.51 -0.39
C ILE A 308 11.76 10.90 0.56
N LEU A 309 13.00 10.96 0.07
CA LEU A 309 14.13 11.54 0.80
C LEU A 309 14.19 13.05 0.54
N LEU A 310 13.61 13.82 1.45
CA LEU A 310 13.34 15.25 1.21
C LEU A 310 14.61 16.08 1.01
N ASN A 311 15.72 15.72 1.66
CA ASN A 311 16.99 16.43 1.51
C ASN A 311 17.61 16.30 0.10
N TYR A 312 17.16 15.33 -0.70
CA TYR A 312 17.64 15.11 -2.07
C TYR A 312 16.71 15.69 -3.14
N ASP A 313 15.56 16.25 -2.74
CA ASP A 313 14.71 17.01 -3.66
C ASP A 313 15.33 18.40 -3.91
N ASP A 314 14.79 19.11 -4.90
CA ASP A 314 15.27 20.42 -5.29
C ASP A 314 14.74 21.54 -4.37
N SER A 315 15.39 21.70 -3.22
CA SER A 315 15.03 22.72 -2.22
C SER A 315 15.28 24.18 -2.64
N VAL A 316 16.02 24.39 -3.73
CA VAL A 316 16.48 25.72 -4.17
C VAL A 316 15.82 26.16 -5.48
N GLY A 317 15.23 25.25 -6.26
CA GLY A 317 14.64 25.56 -7.57
C GLY A 317 15.72 25.68 -8.65
N LEU A 318 16.58 24.66 -8.78
CA LEU A 318 17.56 24.52 -9.86
C LEU A 318 16.95 23.87 -11.11
N CYS A 319 15.96 23.00 -10.94
CA CYS A 319 15.25 22.32 -12.02
C CYS A 319 14.11 23.17 -12.63
N GLY A 320 13.89 24.38 -12.11
CA GLY A 320 12.79 25.29 -12.45
C GLY A 320 12.55 26.27 -11.30
N GLU A 321 11.47 27.06 -11.34
CA GLU A 321 11.21 28.06 -10.30
C GLU A 321 10.60 27.46 -9.01
N GLU A 322 10.04 26.25 -9.07
CA GLU A 322 9.40 25.59 -7.93
C GLU A 322 10.41 24.84 -7.05
N LYS A 323 10.29 25.01 -5.73
CA LYS A 323 11.05 24.24 -4.74
C LYS A 323 10.29 22.97 -4.34
N PHE A 324 11.05 21.91 -4.07
CA PHE A 324 10.55 20.57 -3.77
C PHE A 324 9.56 20.03 -4.81
N PRO A 325 9.92 20.08 -6.11
CA PRO A 325 9.00 19.74 -7.19
C PRO A 325 8.59 18.25 -7.16
N MET A 326 9.44 17.33 -6.67
CA MET A 326 9.05 15.93 -6.53
C MET A 326 7.99 15.74 -5.44
N LEU A 327 8.20 16.35 -4.26
CA LEU A 327 7.19 16.32 -3.20
C LEU A 327 5.86 16.95 -3.67
N GLY A 328 5.94 18.05 -4.43
CA GLY A 328 4.79 18.69 -5.06
C GLY A 328 3.99 17.73 -5.94
N ALA A 329 4.68 17.01 -6.83
CA ALA A 329 4.07 16.05 -7.73
C ALA A 329 3.38 14.88 -6.98
N ILE A 330 3.96 14.38 -5.90
CA ILE A 330 3.34 13.31 -5.08
C ILE A 330 2.06 13.83 -4.43
N ASP A 331 2.13 14.99 -3.78
CA ASP A 331 0.99 15.58 -3.07
C ASP A 331 -0.16 15.91 -4.01
N GLU A 332 0.11 16.39 -5.22
CA GLU A 332 -0.88 16.62 -6.25
C GLU A 332 -1.68 15.34 -6.55
N ILE A 333 -1.00 14.24 -6.90
CA ILE A 333 -1.65 12.98 -7.27
C ILE A 333 -2.40 12.36 -6.09
N LEU A 334 -1.78 12.31 -4.90
CA LEU A 334 -2.40 11.69 -3.73
C LEU A 334 -3.59 12.51 -3.19
N SER A 335 -3.61 13.83 -3.43
CA SER A 335 -4.72 14.71 -3.01
C SER A 335 -5.90 14.72 -3.98
N GLN A 336 -5.66 14.55 -5.29
CA GLN A 336 -6.72 14.50 -6.30
C GLN A 336 -7.62 13.26 -6.15
N ASN A 337 -7.03 12.11 -5.79
CA ASN A 337 -7.77 10.87 -5.64
C ASN A 337 -8.80 10.89 -4.49
N GLY A 338 -8.66 11.82 -3.53
CA GLY A 338 -9.66 12.05 -2.49
C GLY A 338 -10.84 12.95 -2.92
N LYS A 339 -10.77 13.58 -4.11
CA LYS A 339 -11.79 14.50 -4.64
C LYS A 339 -12.58 13.94 -5.82
N HIS A 340 -11.99 13.02 -6.60
CA HIS A 340 -12.63 12.46 -7.79
C HIS A 340 -13.70 11.38 -7.50
N SER A 341 -13.87 10.93 -6.25
CA SER A 341 -14.96 10.02 -5.89
C SER A 341 -16.32 10.71 -5.65
N GLY A 342 -16.38 12.05 -5.75
CA GLY A 342 -17.62 12.82 -5.53
C GLY A 342 -18.04 13.74 -6.69
N ALA A 343 -17.30 13.81 -7.79
CA ALA A 343 -17.55 14.82 -8.83
C ALA A 343 -17.10 14.44 -10.26
N GLU A 344 -17.22 13.17 -10.66
CA GLU A 344 -17.14 12.79 -12.08
C GLU A 344 -18.50 12.31 -12.60
N ASN A 345 -19.41 13.26 -12.81
CA ASN A 345 -20.54 13.13 -13.72
C ASN A 345 -20.69 14.43 -14.52
N SER A 346 -19.74 14.68 -15.43
CA SER A 346 -20.07 15.33 -16.70
C SER A 346 -18.95 15.02 -17.69
N LYS A 347 -19.31 14.45 -18.85
CA LYS A 347 -18.47 14.07 -19.99
C LYS A 347 -17.83 12.68 -19.94
N ASN A 348 -18.64 11.63 -20.12
CA ASN A 348 -18.20 10.41 -20.82
C ASN A 348 -19.37 9.52 -21.27
N ASP A 349 -20.25 10.03 -22.12
CA ASP A 349 -21.40 9.28 -22.66
C ASP A 349 -21.01 8.08 -23.54
N ASN A 350 -19.72 7.96 -23.93
CA ASN A 350 -19.22 6.83 -24.73
C ASN A 350 -18.55 5.72 -23.90
N LYS A 351 -18.31 5.90 -22.60
CA LYS A 351 -17.68 4.86 -21.75
C LYS A 351 -18.69 3.99 -21.00
N ILE A 352 -19.88 4.52 -20.71
CA ILE A 352 -20.96 3.81 -20.01
C ILE A 352 -21.46 2.61 -20.82
N ALA A 353 -21.50 2.71 -22.16
CA ALA A 353 -21.91 1.60 -23.02
C ALA A 353 -20.96 0.38 -22.94
N CYS A 354 -19.68 0.59 -22.63
CA CYS A 354 -18.69 -0.49 -22.57
C CYS A 354 -18.64 -1.16 -21.18
N GLU A 355 -18.84 -0.39 -20.11
CA GLU A 355 -18.90 -0.93 -18.73
C GLU A 355 -20.25 -1.60 -18.44
N GLN A 356 -21.35 -1.13 -19.03
CA GLN A 356 -22.65 -1.79 -18.94
C GLN A 356 -22.65 -3.18 -19.59
N HIS A 357 -22.02 -3.30 -20.77
CA HIS A 357 -21.87 -4.59 -21.47
C HIS A 357 -21.09 -5.60 -20.62
N LYS A 358 -20.12 -5.15 -19.84
CA LYS A 358 -19.31 -6.02 -18.97
C LYS A 358 -20.10 -6.54 -17.75
N ILE A 359 -21.03 -5.74 -17.21
CA ILE A 359 -21.91 -6.16 -16.12
C ILE A 359 -22.95 -7.16 -16.63
N ASP A 360 -23.55 -6.87 -17.79
CA ASP A 360 -24.54 -7.75 -18.40
C ASP A 360 -23.92 -9.12 -18.78
N ASP A 361 -22.67 -9.15 -19.26
CA ASP A 361 -21.91 -10.39 -19.53
C ASP A 361 -21.63 -11.20 -18.26
N GLU A 362 -21.25 -10.57 -17.14
CA GLU A 362 -21.01 -11.26 -15.87
C GLU A 362 -22.32 -11.73 -15.22
N MET A 363 -23.42 -10.98 -15.37
CA MET A 363 -24.76 -11.43 -14.96
C MET A 363 -25.18 -12.68 -15.73
N HIS A 364 -24.96 -12.70 -17.04
CA HIS A 364 -25.27 -13.87 -17.87
C HIS A 364 -24.42 -15.10 -17.49
N ARG A 365 -23.14 -14.91 -17.14
CA ARG A 365 -22.29 -15.98 -16.62
C ARG A 365 -22.79 -16.53 -15.29
N LEU A 366 -23.31 -15.66 -14.42
CA LEU A 366 -23.88 -16.05 -13.13
C LEU A 366 -25.17 -16.86 -13.33
N GLU A 367 -26.04 -16.46 -14.26
CA GLU A 367 -27.24 -17.22 -14.64
C GLU A 367 -26.91 -18.64 -15.11
N LEU A 368 -25.95 -18.77 -16.03
CA LEU A 368 -25.51 -20.09 -16.54
C LEU A 368 -24.93 -20.98 -15.43
N ALA A 369 -24.24 -20.38 -14.45
CA ALA A 369 -23.74 -21.12 -13.30
C ALA A 369 -24.88 -21.57 -12.36
N ILE A 370 -25.92 -20.75 -12.20
CA ILE A 370 -27.12 -21.09 -11.43
C ILE A 370 -27.88 -22.25 -12.09
N GLU A 371 -28.13 -22.18 -13.41
CA GLU A 371 -28.80 -23.23 -14.18
C GLU A 371 -28.05 -24.56 -14.07
N LYS A 372 -26.71 -24.55 -14.22
CA LYS A 372 -25.89 -25.75 -14.11
C LYS A 372 -25.96 -26.42 -12.73
N LEU A 373 -26.21 -25.64 -11.68
CA LEU A 373 -26.32 -26.14 -10.31
C LEU A 373 -27.74 -26.56 -9.92
N GLU A 374 -28.76 -26.20 -10.72
CA GLU A 374 -30.18 -26.50 -10.43
C GLU A 374 -30.48 -28.01 -10.48
N ASP A 375 -29.84 -28.72 -11.41
CA ASP A 375 -30.01 -30.17 -11.59
C ASP A 375 -29.06 -31.02 -10.71
N SER A 376 -28.25 -30.39 -9.86
CA SER A 376 -27.33 -31.12 -9.01
C SER A 376 -28.06 -31.97 -7.96
N THR A 377 -27.65 -33.23 -7.82
CA THR A 377 -28.09 -34.12 -6.72
C THR A 377 -27.25 -33.98 -5.46
N ASN A 378 -26.09 -33.31 -5.52
CA ASN A 378 -25.20 -33.11 -4.37
C ASN A 378 -25.70 -31.96 -3.47
N LEU A 379 -25.83 -32.24 -2.17
CA LEU A 379 -26.35 -31.29 -1.17
C LEU A 379 -25.52 -29.99 -1.10
N LEU A 380 -24.19 -30.07 -1.17
CA LEU A 380 -23.30 -28.91 -1.11
C LEU A 380 -23.49 -28.02 -2.36
N GLN A 381 -23.68 -28.63 -3.52
CA GLN A 381 -23.96 -27.93 -4.77
C GLN A 381 -25.36 -27.31 -4.78
N LYS A 382 -26.36 -27.92 -4.14
CA LYS A 382 -27.68 -27.30 -3.93
C LYS A 382 -27.61 -26.09 -3.00
N ILE A 383 -26.83 -26.17 -1.91
CA ILE A 383 -26.59 -25.00 -1.03
C ILE A 383 -25.90 -23.88 -1.83
N ALA A 384 -24.91 -24.22 -2.64
CA ALA A 384 -24.26 -23.26 -3.52
C ALA A 384 -25.25 -22.64 -4.53
N HIS A 385 -26.15 -23.42 -5.14
CA HIS A 385 -27.22 -22.91 -6.01
C HIS A 385 -28.09 -21.87 -5.29
N TYR A 386 -28.56 -22.16 -4.08
CA TYR A 386 -29.42 -21.22 -3.33
C TYR A 386 -28.69 -19.93 -2.96
N LEU A 387 -27.43 -20.01 -2.53
CA LEU A 387 -26.62 -18.82 -2.23
C LEU A 387 -26.35 -17.97 -3.48
N LEU A 388 -26.04 -18.61 -4.61
CA LEU A 388 -25.78 -17.93 -5.87
C LEU A 388 -27.05 -17.26 -6.42
N ARG A 389 -28.22 -17.91 -6.28
CA ARG A 389 -29.53 -17.36 -6.66
C ARG A 389 -29.95 -16.19 -5.79
N ALA A 390 -29.64 -16.21 -4.49
CA ALA A 390 -29.87 -15.08 -3.60
C ALA A 390 -28.96 -13.89 -3.94
N LEU A 391 -27.68 -14.15 -4.24
CA LEU A 391 -26.73 -13.13 -4.68
C LEU A 391 -27.17 -12.49 -6.01
N TYR A 392 -27.60 -13.30 -6.99
CA TYR A 392 -28.10 -12.82 -8.27
C TYR A 392 -29.29 -11.87 -8.09
N LYS A 393 -30.30 -12.26 -7.29
CA LYS A 393 -31.46 -11.39 -7.00
C LYS A 393 -31.07 -10.08 -6.32
N LEU A 394 -30.07 -10.11 -5.44
CA LEU A 394 -29.58 -8.90 -4.79
C LEU A 394 -28.94 -7.95 -5.81
N ILE A 395 -28.10 -8.49 -6.70
CA ILE A 395 -27.44 -7.72 -7.77
C ILE A 395 -28.48 -7.14 -8.73
N ASP A 396 -29.47 -7.93 -9.17
CA ASP A 396 -30.53 -7.48 -10.07
C ASP A 396 -31.33 -6.31 -9.47
N VAL A 397 -31.69 -6.40 -8.19
CA VAL A 397 -32.33 -5.31 -7.46
C VAL A 397 -31.42 -4.07 -7.43
N MET A 398 -30.14 -4.20 -7.12
CA MET A 398 -29.20 -3.07 -7.13
C MET A 398 -29.07 -2.44 -8.52
N VAL A 399 -28.99 -3.24 -9.58
CA VAL A 399 -28.92 -2.75 -10.97
C VAL A 399 -30.21 -2.02 -11.36
N SER A 400 -31.37 -2.50 -10.92
CA SER A 400 -32.67 -1.84 -11.17
C SER A 400 -32.78 -0.46 -10.53
N PHE A 401 -32.16 -0.27 -9.35
CA PHE A 401 -32.10 1.04 -8.68
C PHE A 401 -31.17 2.00 -9.42
N VAL A 402 -30.08 1.51 -10.00
CA VAL A 402 -29.14 2.33 -10.78
C VAL A 402 -29.74 2.70 -12.14
N LYS A 403 -30.57 1.84 -12.74
CA LYS A 403 -31.17 2.07 -14.07
C LYS A 403 -32.40 2.98 -14.07
N LYS A 404 -32.95 3.39 -12.92
CA LYS A 404 -34.17 4.21 -12.88
C LYS A 404 -33.84 5.64 -13.31
N PRO A 405 -34.28 6.12 -14.48
CA PRO A 405 -33.97 7.48 -14.92
C PRO A 405 -34.75 8.46 -14.03
N THR A 406 -34.07 9.50 -13.56
CA THR A 406 -34.70 10.70 -13.02
C THR A 406 -35.48 11.37 -14.15
N GLU A 407 -36.76 11.04 -14.28
CA GLU A 407 -37.74 11.84 -15.02
C GLU A 407 -38.00 13.13 -14.25
N ASP A 408 -37.16 14.14 -14.43
CA ASP A 408 -37.58 15.53 -14.30
C ASP A 408 -36.58 16.45 -15.00
N ASP A 409 -36.69 16.52 -16.33
CA ASP A 409 -36.13 17.66 -17.06
C ASP A 409 -36.91 17.93 -18.35
N SER A 410 -38.14 18.44 -18.19
CA SER A 410 -38.88 19.03 -19.31
C SER A 410 -39.76 20.20 -18.88
N ARG A 411 -39.15 21.32 -18.48
CA ARG A 411 -39.80 22.64 -18.62
C ARG A 411 -38.86 23.66 -19.27
N LYS A 412 -39.08 23.83 -20.57
CA LYS A 412 -38.73 25.03 -21.33
C LYS A 412 -39.57 26.22 -20.84
N THR A 413 -38.95 27.39 -20.70
CA THR A 413 -39.52 28.67 -21.15
C THR A 413 -38.40 29.64 -21.51
N ALA A 414 -38.71 30.48 -22.49
CA ALA A 414 -37.85 31.46 -23.16
C ALA A 414 -37.94 32.86 -22.51
N ASP A 415 -36.98 33.71 -22.90
CA ASP A 415 -36.96 35.18 -22.98
C ASP A 415 -37.48 36.04 -21.80
N GLU A 416 -36.62 36.89 -21.22
CA GLU A 416 -36.56 38.33 -21.55
C GLU A 416 -35.54 39.09 -20.68
N SER A 417 -35.02 40.16 -21.29
CA SER A 417 -34.13 41.20 -20.77
C SER A 417 -34.70 42.03 -19.61
N GLY A 418 -33.84 42.54 -18.72
CA GLY A 418 -34.24 43.65 -17.84
C GLY A 418 -33.26 44.02 -16.74
N SER A 419 -32.78 45.27 -16.78
CA SER A 419 -31.88 45.93 -15.85
C SER A 419 -32.65 46.66 -14.73
N LYS A 420 -32.21 46.57 -13.46
CA LYS A 420 -31.89 47.69 -12.52
C LYS A 420 -31.94 47.32 -11.02
N ASP A 421 -30.91 47.83 -10.33
CA ASP A 421 -30.72 48.32 -8.96
C ASP A 421 -31.74 48.16 -7.80
N LEU A 422 -31.13 47.86 -6.64
CA LEU A 422 -31.30 48.36 -5.24
C LEU A 422 -32.61 48.14 -4.47
N GLY A 423 -32.46 47.62 -3.23
CA GLY A 423 -33.35 47.93 -2.11
C GLY A 423 -33.49 46.84 -1.04
N LEU A 424 -33.45 47.26 0.23
CA LEU A 424 -33.45 46.49 1.47
C LEU A 424 -34.83 45.92 1.89
N ASP A 425 -34.74 44.98 2.84
CA ASP A 425 -35.61 44.67 3.99
C ASP A 425 -36.68 43.56 3.95
N GLU A 426 -36.51 42.69 4.96
CA GLU A 426 -37.42 41.99 5.89
C GLU A 426 -38.55 41.06 5.40
N SER A 427 -38.51 39.86 6.01
CA SER A 427 -39.60 38.96 6.47
C SER A 427 -40.78 38.66 5.54
N ASP A 428 -40.97 37.38 5.21
CA ASP A 428 -42.09 36.63 5.79
C ASP A 428 -42.04 35.13 5.45
N GLU A 429 -42.57 34.37 6.40
CA GLU A 429 -42.81 32.93 6.37
C GLU A 429 -43.82 32.56 5.26
N ASN A 430 -43.53 31.51 4.48
CA ASN A 430 -44.58 30.70 3.87
C ASN A 430 -44.08 29.26 3.68
N GLU A 431 -44.76 28.35 4.39
CA GLU A 431 -44.73 26.91 4.17
C GLU A 431 -45.31 26.57 2.80
N ASP A 432 -44.52 25.89 1.97
CA ASP A 432 -45.05 25.16 0.81
C ASP A 432 -44.69 23.68 0.94
N LYS A 433 -45.74 22.85 1.04
CA LYS A 433 -45.69 21.39 1.12
C LYS A 433 -45.35 20.82 -0.25
N HIS A 434 -44.17 20.21 -0.37
CA HIS A 434 -43.88 19.26 -1.43
C HIS A 434 -44.27 17.84 -0.98
N ASP A 435 -45.34 17.30 -1.57
CA ASP A 435 -45.67 15.88 -1.50
C ASP A 435 -44.61 15.08 -2.31
N THR A 436 -43.58 14.59 -1.62
CA THR A 436 -42.72 13.52 -2.13
C THR A 436 -43.47 12.19 -2.05
N GLN A 437 -43.65 11.55 -3.20
CA GLN A 437 -44.26 10.24 -3.34
C GLN A 437 -43.31 9.18 -2.74
N ASP A 438 -43.50 8.90 -1.45
CA ASP A 438 -42.84 7.81 -0.73
C ASP A 438 -43.16 6.48 -1.42
N VAL A 439 -42.19 5.92 -2.15
CA VAL A 439 -42.23 4.51 -2.54
C VAL A 439 -42.02 3.70 -1.27
N SER A 440 -43.14 3.27 -0.69
CA SER A 440 -43.20 2.63 0.63
C SER A 440 -42.27 1.42 0.73
N ILE A 441 -41.38 1.49 1.73
CA ILE A 441 -40.57 0.38 2.28
C ILE A 441 -41.44 -0.88 2.54
N ALA A 442 -42.75 -0.73 2.72
CA ALA A 442 -43.67 -1.86 2.88
C ALA A 442 -43.71 -2.78 1.65
N ALA A 443 -43.64 -2.24 0.42
CA ALA A 443 -43.65 -3.04 -0.80
C ALA A 443 -42.38 -3.91 -0.95
N ILE A 444 -41.25 -3.43 -0.42
CA ILE A 444 -39.97 -4.17 -0.38
C ILE A 444 -40.05 -5.31 0.65
N VAL A 445 -40.64 -5.03 1.82
CA VAL A 445 -40.80 -6.03 2.89
C VAL A 445 -41.78 -7.13 2.48
N GLU A 446 -42.80 -6.81 1.69
CA GLU A 446 -43.80 -7.78 1.21
C GLU A 446 -43.18 -8.77 0.20
N ASN A 447 -42.46 -8.28 -0.80
CA ASN A 447 -41.79 -9.14 -1.79
C ASN A 447 -40.71 -10.06 -1.19
N VAL A 448 -39.99 -9.59 -0.15
CA VAL A 448 -38.96 -10.42 0.53
C VAL A 448 -39.60 -11.50 1.41
N ASN A 449 -40.76 -11.24 2.01
CA ASN A 449 -41.47 -12.21 2.83
C ASN A 449 -42.15 -13.31 1.99
N GLU A 450 -42.66 -13.00 0.80
CA GLU A 450 -43.16 -14.01 -0.14
C GLU A 450 -42.05 -15.00 -0.54
N LEU A 451 -40.85 -14.48 -0.84
CA LEU A 451 -39.70 -15.32 -1.21
C LEU A 451 -39.20 -16.23 -0.09
N ALA A 452 -39.34 -15.80 1.18
CA ALA A 452 -38.98 -16.61 2.33
C ALA A 452 -40.01 -17.71 2.62
N GLN A 453 -41.28 -17.53 2.24
CA GLN A 453 -42.34 -18.53 2.41
C GLN A 453 -42.31 -19.62 1.34
N GLU A 454 -41.84 -19.31 0.12
CA GLU A 454 -41.74 -20.29 -0.97
C GLU A 454 -40.66 -21.37 -0.75
N GLN A 455 -39.68 -21.14 0.12
CA GLN A 455 -38.54 -22.05 0.29
C GLN A 455 -38.55 -22.72 1.69
N LYS A 456 -39.18 -23.91 1.79
CA LYS A 456 -39.12 -24.82 2.96
C LYS A 456 -37.73 -25.48 3.11
N ILE A 457 -36.70 -24.67 3.27
CA ILE A 457 -35.29 -25.11 3.39
C ILE A 457 -34.97 -25.79 4.73
N PRO A 458 -35.55 -25.41 5.90
CA PRO A 458 -35.12 -25.99 7.18
C PRO A 458 -35.42 -27.48 7.32
N GLU A 459 -36.57 -27.95 6.82
CA GLU A 459 -37.01 -29.35 7.01
C GLU A 459 -36.23 -30.36 6.16
N ILE A 460 -35.78 -29.95 4.96
CA ILE A 460 -35.04 -30.83 4.03
C ILE A 460 -33.59 -31.03 4.50
N VAL A 461 -32.97 -30.01 5.08
CA VAL A 461 -31.58 -30.09 5.56
C VAL A 461 -31.49 -30.98 6.80
N SER A 462 -32.47 -30.93 7.71
CA SER A 462 -32.48 -31.78 8.90
C SER A 462 -32.74 -33.27 8.60
N SER A 463 -33.51 -33.61 7.56
CA SER A 463 -33.76 -35.02 7.22
C SER A 463 -32.56 -35.71 6.57
N GLU A 464 -31.77 -34.98 5.78
CA GLU A 464 -30.66 -35.56 5.01
C GLU A 464 -29.39 -35.71 5.87
N ILE A 465 -29.14 -34.79 6.81
CA ILE A 465 -28.06 -34.91 7.81
C ILE A 465 -28.24 -36.18 8.66
N ASN A 466 -29.49 -36.51 9.04
CA ASN A 466 -29.78 -37.71 9.84
C ASN A 466 -29.57 -39.02 9.06
N LYS A 467 -29.72 -39.03 7.72
CA LYS A 467 -29.42 -40.21 6.91
C LYS A 467 -27.92 -40.44 6.75
N GLN A 468 -27.13 -39.36 6.64
CA GLN A 468 -25.70 -39.46 6.40
C GLN A 468 -24.95 -40.01 7.62
N HIS A 469 -25.36 -39.61 8.82
CA HIS A 469 -24.82 -40.15 10.08
C HIS A 469 -25.12 -41.64 10.30
N ALA A 470 -26.19 -42.18 9.70
CA ALA A 470 -26.50 -43.60 9.81
C ALA A 470 -25.57 -44.48 8.96
N VAL A 471 -25.05 -43.96 7.84
CA VAL A 471 -24.17 -44.70 6.92
C VAL A 471 -22.74 -44.76 7.45
N GLU A 472 -22.23 -43.67 8.03
CA GLU A 472 -20.87 -43.60 8.58
C GLU A 472 -20.69 -44.48 9.84
N ALA A 473 -21.78 -44.74 10.57
CA ALA A 473 -21.76 -45.62 11.75
C ALA A 473 -21.61 -47.11 11.38
N GLU A 474 -22.02 -47.54 10.19
CA GLU A 474 -21.90 -48.93 9.74
C GLU A 474 -20.50 -49.25 9.17
N GLU A 475 -19.78 -48.27 8.63
CA GLU A 475 -18.43 -48.46 8.09
C GLU A 475 -17.34 -48.53 9.18
N SER A 476 -17.55 -47.90 10.34
CA SER A 476 -16.61 -47.89 11.46
C SER A 476 -16.41 -49.26 12.16
N LEU A 477 -17.21 -50.28 11.85
CA LEU A 477 -17.26 -51.55 12.59
C LEU A 477 -16.50 -52.71 11.94
N LYS A 478 -15.83 -52.51 10.79
CA LYS A 478 -15.27 -53.62 10.00
C LYS A 478 -13.76 -53.82 9.99
N ASP A 479 -12.93 -52.91 10.50
CA ASP A 479 -11.47 -53.06 10.37
C ASP A 479 -10.71 -53.06 11.71
N ASN A 480 -10.37 -54.27 12.18
CA ASN A 480 -9.04 -54.65 12.69
C ASN A 480 -9.03 -56.12 13.13
N PRO A 481 -7.99 -56.91 12.78
CA PRO A 481 -6.99 -57.21 13.83
C PRO A 481 -5.54 -57.54 13.39
N ILE A 482 -4.60 -57.21 14.31
CA ILE A 482 -3.47 -58.05 14.85
C ILE A 482 -2.06 -58.06 14.18
N SER A 483 -1.13 -57.39 14.90
CA SER A 483 0.19 -57.81 15.47
C SER A 483 1.51 -57.85 14.64
N PRO A 484 2.70 -57.73 15.32
CA PRO A 484 3.97 -57.23 14.76
C PRO A 484 5.08 -58.30 14.62
N PRO A 485 6.28 -57.92 14.14
CA PRO A 485 7.49 -58.37 14.83
C PRO A 485 8.66 -57.37 14.91
N VAL A 486 9.63 -57.85 15.70
CA VAL A 486 10.87 -57.32 16.27
C VAL A 486 12.06 -57.39 15.27
N VAL A 487 13.15 -56.63 15.55
CA VAL A 487 14.60 -57.02 15.49
C VAL A 487 15.54 -56.03 14.76
N ASP A 488 16.49 -55.50 15.57
CA ASP A 488 17.92 -55.17 15.42
C ASP A 488 18.54 -54.26 14.33
N ALA A 489 19.24 -53.25 14.88
CA ALA A 489 20.64 -52.82 14.65
C ALA A 489 21.31 -52.95 13.28
N ILE A 490 21.97 -51.86 12.85
CA ILE A 490 23.38 -51.82 12.38
C ILE A 490 23.82 -50.35 12.30
N GLY A 491 25.04 -50.09 12.79
CA GLY A 491 25.71 -48.78 12.76
C GLY A 491 26.29 -48.42 11.39
N GLY A 492 26.49 -47.12 11.17
CA GLY A 492 27.13 -46.56 9.98
C GLY A 492 28.04 -45.39 10.35
N HIS A 493 29.32 -45.54 10.02
CA HIS A 493 30.41 -44.58 10.15
C HIS A 493 30.13 -43.23 9.43
N ILE A 494 30.52 -42.13 10.07
CA ILE A 494 30.65 -40.79 9.47
C ILE A 494 32.16 -40.51 9.26
N PRO A 495 32.64 -40.19 8.04
CA PRO A 495 33.99 -39.69 7.85
C PRO A 495 34.04 -38.17 8.04
N GLN A 496 34.99 -37.73 8.86
CA GLN A 496 35.42 -36.34 8.97
C GLN A 496 36.09 -35.88 7.67
N ILE A 497 35.68 -34.73 7.13
CA ILE A 497 36.41 -34.01 6.09
C ILE A 497 37.12 -32.81 6.72
N HIS A 498 38.45 -32.90 6.76
CA HIS A 498 39.38 -31.80 6.92
C HIS A 498 39.24 -30.80 5.75
N ARG A 499 39.12 -29.50 6.04
CA ARG A 499 39.58 -28.45 5.13
C ARG A 499 40.42 -27.44 5.89
N SER A 500 41.71 -27.55 5.66
CA SER A 500 42.72 -26.55 5.93
C SER A 500 42.86 -25.64 4.70
N LEU A 501 43.08 -24.35 5.00
CA LEU A 501 44.11 -23.48 4.41
C LEU A 501 43.82 -22.66 3.11
N ILE A 502 44.00 -21.34 3.33
CA ILE A 502 44.79 -20.34 2.57
C ILE A 502 44.07 -19.48 1.53
N GLY A 503 44.30 -18.16 1.68
CA GLY A 503 44.11 -17.11 0.68
C GLY A 503 44.09 -15.74 1.32
#